data_AF-A0A7X9DZK1-F1
#
_entry.id   AF-A0A7X9DZK1-F1
#
_cell.length_a   1.000
_cell.length_b   1.000
_cell.length_c   1.000
_cell.angle_alpha   90.00
_cell.angle_beta   90.00
_cell.angle_gamma   90.00
#
_symmetry.space_group_name_H-M   'P 1'
#
loop_
_entity.id
_entity.type
_entity.pdbx_description
1 polymer ?
#
loop_
_entity_poly.entity_id
_entity_poly.type
_entity_poly.pdbx_seq_one_letter_code
_entity_poly.pdbx_strand_id
1 'polypeptide(L)'
;MNWQNVNSFAQLSFLINSYQHGNASIINEIKNGLLNYCNTIINVQNANGLNVAMSPGDYNWGSNSEVLNKAILLIAANHLTGNQLYLNGALSQLNYILGTNAHNISFVTGVGDKYPMKPHHRQSIADGILEPIPGLLVGGPDQYLSDNVLTARFNSSTPPALCYADDENSYASNEVAINWNAPLVFVSGFFNGADNKVSIKEKESEMPLNFKLGQNYPNPFNPETTINYSIPHQNSGNNNLINYGSSVQNISLKIYDTLGRELMTLVNDYYTPGTYSVNLNLNSFAAGVYFYRLIAGNFSETKKMLLLK
;
A
#
# COMPACT_ATOMS: atom_id res chain seq x y z
N MET A 1 0.12 -18.17 9.48
CA MET A 1 1.56 -18.31 9.14
C MET A 1 2.32 -18.04 10.41
N ASN A 2 2.84 -19.04 11.10
CA ASN A 2 3.67 -18.79 12.28
C ASN A 2 4.66 -19.93 12.50
N TRP A 3 5.43 -19.85 13.58
CA TRP A 3 6.49 -20.81 13.90
C TRP A 3 5.95 -22.22 14.23
N GLN A 4 4.69 -22.35 14.64
CA GLN A 4 4.04 -23.64 14.90
C GLN A 4 3.39 -24.22 13.64
N ASN A 5 2.82 -23.37 12.79
CA ASN A 5 2.12 -23.77 11.58
C ASN A 5 2.69 -23.06 10.35
N VAL A 6 3.49 -23.82 9.61
CA VAL A 6 4.24 -23.37 8.43
C VAL A 6 3.57 -23.75 7.10
N ASN A 7 2.37 -24.35 7.12
CA ASN A 7 1.71 -24.86 5.92
C ASN A 7 1.53 -23.78 4.84
N SER A 8 1.17 -22.56 5.26
CA SER A 8 1.01 -21.44 4.35
C SER A 8 2.33 -21.02 3.66
N PHE A 9 3.50 -21.22 4.28
CA PHE A 9 4.78 -20.97 3.59
C PHE A 9 4.97 -21.93 2.42
N ALA A 10 4.63 -23.21 2.60
CA ALA A 10 4.68 -24.20 1.54
C ALA A 10 3.69 -23.86 0.40
N GLN A 11 2.47 -23.45 0.76
CA GLN A 11 1.46 -23.03 -0.22
C GLN A 11 1.90 -21.80 -1.01
N LEU A 12 2.45 -20.77 -0.35
CA LEU A 12 2.98 -19.58 -1.03
C LEU A 12 4.15 -19.93 -1.94
N SER A 13 5.11 -20.72 -1.45
CA SER A 13 6.26 -21.16 -2.26
C SER A 13 5.81 -21.94 -3.50
N PHE A 14 4.83 -22.83 -3.34
CA PHE A 14 4.23 -23.57 -4.46
C PHE A 14 3.56 -22.63 -5.46
N LEU A 15 2.71 -21.70 -5.01
CA LEU A 15 2.02 -20.78 -5.90
C LEU A 15 2.98 -19.84 -6.66
N ILE A 16 4.08 -19.42 -6.03
CA ILE A 16 5.08 -18.54 -6.65
C ILE A 16 5.94 -19.28 -7.68
N ASN A 17 6.34 -20.53 -7.40
CA ASN A 17 7.30 -21.26 -8.25
C ASN A 17 6.64 -22.21 -9.27
N SER A 18 5.44 -22.71 -8.99
CA SER A 18 4.83 -23.80 -9.77
C SER A 18 3.91 -23.34 -10.89
N TYR A 19 3.74 -22.03 -11.12
CA TYR A 19 2.84 -21.49 -12.14
C TYR A 19 3.13 -22.00 -13.57
N GLN A 20 4.38 -22.41 -13.85
CA GLN A 20 4.80 -22.85 -15.19
C GLN A 20 4.84 -24.38 -15.38
N HIS A 21 4.83 -25.18 -14.30
CA HIS A 21 5.08 -26.63 -14.38
C HIS A 21 4.17 -27.51 -13.49
N GLY A 22 3.25 -26.92 -12.71
CA GLY A 22 2.36 -27.67 -11.83
C GLY A 22 1.05 -28.10 -12.50
N ASN A 23 0.38 -29.09 -11.91
CA ASN A 23 -0.98 -29.47 -12.31
C ASN A 23 -1.94 -28.29 -12.06
N ALA A 24 -2.59 -27.82 -13.12
CA ALA A 24 -3.47 -26.65 -13.07
C ALA A 24 -4.62 -26.78 -12.05
N SER A 25 -5.14 -28.00 -11.84
CA SER A 25 -6.19 -28.26 -10.85
C SER A 25 -5.68 -28.01 -9.42
N ILE A 26 -4.47 -28.49 -9.11
CA ILE A 26 -3.85 -28.32 -7.79
C ILE A 26 -3.49 -26.85 -7.54
N ILE A 27 -2.93 -26.18 -8.56
CA ILE A 27 -2.64 -24.74 -8.47
C ILE A 27 -3.91 -23.95 -8.17
N ASN A 28 -5.01 -24.23 -8.87
CA ASN A 28 -6.27 -23.55 -8.66
C ASN A 28 -6.88 -23.85 -7.28
N GLU A 29 -6.78 -25.08 -6.80
CA GLU A 29 -7.26 -25.45 -5.46
C GLU A 29 -6.51 -24.67 -4.36
N ILE A 30 -5.17 -24.66 -4.41
CA ILE A 30 -4.35 -23.94 -3.44
C ILE A 30 -4.58 -22.43 -3.53
N LYS A 31 -4.67 -21.89 -4.76
CA LYS A 31 -4.97 -20.47 -4.98
C LYS A 31 -6.33 -20.10 -4.39
N ASN A 32 -7.37 -20.88 -4.66
CA ASN A 32 -8.72 -20.63 -4.14
C ASN A 32 -8.76 -20.75 -2.61
N GLY A 33 -8.05 -21.71 -2.03
CA GLY A 33 -7.90 -21.84 -0.57
C GLY A 33 -7.29 -20.58 0.06
N LEU A 34 -6.19 -20.07 -0.51
CA LEU A 34 -5.56 -18.82 -0.07
C LEU A 34 -6.51 -17.62 -0.19
N LEU A 35 -7.19 -17.46 -1.33
CA LEU A 35 -8.11 -16.35 -1.57
C LEU A 35 -9.32 -16.40 -0.62
N ASN A 36 -9.86 -17.59 -0.36
CA ASN A 36 -10.93 -17.77 0.61
C ASN A 36 -10.50 -17.33 2.01
N TYR A 37 -9.30 -17.71 2.45
CA TYR A 37 -8.76 -17.26 3.74
C TYR A 37 -8.48 -15.75 3.76
N CYS A 38 -7.95 -15.18 2.67
CA CYS A 38 -7.76 -13.72 2.59
C CYS A 38 -9.09 -12.97 2.65
N ASN A 39 -10.16 -13.52 2.08
CA ASN A 39 -11.50 -12.95 2.21
C ASN A 39 -12.02 -13.00 3.65
N THR A 40 -11.70 -14.03 4.44
CA THR A 40 -12.07 -14.03 5.87
C THR A 40 -11.29 -12.97 6.65
N ILE A 41 -10.01 -12.76 6.34
CA ILE A 41 -9.19 -11.67 6.93
C ILE A 41 -9.85 -10.30 6.63
N ILE A 42 -10.22 -10.05 5.36
CA ILE A 42 -10.88 -8.80 4.96
C ILE A 42 -12.24 -8.62 5.65
N ASN A 43 -13.02 -9.70 5.82
CA ASN A 43 -14.30 -9.62 6.52
C ASN A 43 -14.12 -9.24 8.01
N VAL A 44 -13.13 -9.80 8.70
CA VAL A 44 -12.79 -9.42 10.08
C VAL A 44 -12.36 -7.95 10.14
N GLN A 45 -11.50 -7.53 9.21
CA GLN A 45 -11.06 -6.14 9.11
C GLN A 45 -12.24 -5.17 8.94
N ASN A 46 -13.17 -5.45 8.02
CA ASN A 46 -14.30 -4.57 7.71
C ASN A 46 -15.30 -4.47 8.89
N ALA A 47 -15.31 -5.46 9.78
CA ALA A 47 -16.12 -5.44 11.00
C ALA A 47 -15.40 -4.76 12.19
N ASN A 48 -14.14 -4.36 12.03
CA ASN A 48 -13.31 -3.81 13.10
C ASN A 48 -13.11 -2.29 12.91
N GLY A 49 -13.46 -1.48 13.93
CA GLY A 49 -13.36 -0.01 13.85
C GLY A 49 -11.95 0.56 13.71
N LEU A 50 -10.91 -0.22 14.01
CA LEU A 50 -9.50 0.13 13.78
C LEU A 50 -8.96 -0.43 12.45
N ASN A 51 -9.81 -1.07 11.65
CA ASN A 51 -9.44 -1.75 10.40
C ASN A 51 -8.28 -2.75 10.58
N VAL A 52 -8.19 -3.40 11.74
CA VAL A 52 -7.25 -4.50 11.99
C VAL A 52 -7.99 -5.84 11.88
N ALA A 53 -7.36 -6.83 11.26
CA ALA A 53 -7.94 -8.15 11.06
C ALA A 53 -7.77 -9.05 12.29
N MET A 54 -8.15 -8.57 13.48
CA MET A 54 -8.01 -9.28 14.75
C MET A 54 -9.36 -9.44 15.45
N SER A 55 -9.69 -10.69 15.81
CA SER A 55 -10.86 -11.04 16.63
C SER A 55 -10.47 -11.23 18.10
N PRO A 56 -11.41 -11.14 19.05
CA PRO A 56 -11.21 -11.70 20.39
C PRO A 56 -10.77 -13.18 20.25
N GLY A 57 -9.65 -13.57 20.85
CA GLY A 57 -8.98 -14.85 20.55
C GLY A 57 -7.61 -14.69 19.88
N ASP A 58 -7.46 -13.72 18.99
CA ASP A 58 -6.22 -13.53 18.24
C ASP A 58 -5.15 -12.78 19.04
N TYR A 59 -5.53 -12.05 20.09
CA TYR A 59 -4.62 -11.30 20.97
C TYR A 59 -3.90 -12.24 21.93
N ASN A 60 -2.99 -13.04 21.41
CA ASN A 60 -2.10 -13.96 22.13
C ASN A 60 -0.66 -13.43 22.20
N TRP A 61 0.24 -14.19 22.84
CA TRP A 61 1.67 -13.88 22.86
C TRP A 61 2.23 -13.76 21.44
N GLY A 62 2.62 -12.54 21.07
CA GLY A 62 3.11 -12.23 19.72
C GLY A 62 2.01 -11.85 18.74
N SER A 63 0.86 -11.34 19.22
CA SER A 63 -0.28 -10.92 18.40
C SER A 63 0.06 -9.92 17.30
N ASN A 64 1.04 -9.03 17.51
CA ASN A 64 1.53 -8.12 16.46
C ASN A 64 2.13 -8.88 15.27
N SER A 65 2.77 -10.02 15.51
CA SER A 65 3.26 -10.87 14.43
C SER A 65 2.12 -11.53 13.67
N GLU A 66 1.04 -11.93 14.34
CA GLU A 66 -0.16 -12.47 13.68
C GLU A 66 -0.82 -11.44 12.76
N VAL A 67 -0.88 -10.17 13.18
CA VAL A 67 -1.32 -9.04 12.35
C VAL A 67 -0.48 -8.94 11.06
N LEU A 68 0.85 -8.95 11.19
CA LEU A 68 1.74 -8.82 10.03
C LEU A 68 1.78 -10.08 9.16
N ASN A 69 1.63 -11.26 9.75
CA ASN A 69 1.51 -12.52 9.00
C ASN A 69 0.23 -12.55 8.15
N LYS A 70 -0.88 -12.01 8.65
CA LYS A 70 -2.10 -11.78 7.84
C LYS A 70 -1.83 -10.78 6.70
N ALA A 71 -1.05 -9.72 6.95
CA ALA A 71 -0.65 -8.76 5.92
C ALA A 71 0.17 -9.41 4.79
N ILE A 72 1.10 -10.32 5.10
CA ILE A 72 1.86 -11.08 4.08
C ILE A 72 0.92 -11.88 3.17
N LEU A 73 -0.06 -12.57 3.74
CA LEU A 73 -1.03 -13.35 2.97
C LEU A 73 -1.88 -12.46 2.06
N LEU A 74 -2.30 -11.29 2.56
CA LEU A 74 -3.01 -10.30 1.76
C LEU A 74 -2.14 -9.73 0.62
N ILE A 75 -0.85 -9.46 0.87
CA ILE A 75 0.11 -9.07 -0.18
C ILE A 75 0.23 -10.15 -1.24
N ALA A 76 0.32 -11.42 -0.84
CA ALA A 76 0.36 -12.54 -1.77
C ALA A 76 -0.93 -12.66 -2.59
N ALA A 77 -2.10 -12.50 -1.96
CA ALA A 77 -3.39 -12.49 -2.66
C ALA A 77 -3.49 -11.33 -3.67
N ASN A 78 -3.01 -10.14 -3.32
CA ASN A 78 -2.90 -9.03 -4.27
C ASN A 78 -1.97 -9.39 -5.43
N HIS A 79 -0.80 -9.94 -5.17
CA HIS A 79 0.14 -10.34 -6.22
C HIS A 79 -0.46 -11.34 -7.21
N LEU A 80 -1.28 -12.29 -6.73
CA LEU A 80 -1.92 -13.32 -7.55
C LEU A 80 -3.16 -12.86 -8.34
N THR A 81 -3.74 -11.72 -7.99
CA THR A 81 -5.05 -11.27 -8.51
C THR A 81 -5.07 -9.85 -9.06
N GLY A 82 -4.11 -9.01 -8.69
CA GLY A 82 -4.15 -7.56 -8.91
C GLY A 82 -5.20 -6.82 -8.09
N ASN A 83 -5.95 -7.49 -7.20
CA ASN A 83 -7.07 -6.87 -6.49
C ASN A 83 -6.57 -5.93 -5.37
N GLN A 84 -6.85 -4.64 -5.52
CA GLN A 84 -6.43 -3.60 -4.57
C GLN A 84 -7.06 -3.75 -3.18
N LEU A 85 -8.17 -4.47 -3.05
CA LEU A 85 -8.80 -4.78 -1.77
C LEU A 85 -7.80 -5.42 -0.79
N TYR A 86 -7.03 -6.41 -1.26
CA TYR A 86 -6.06 -7.10 -0.41
C TYR A 86 -4.86 -6.21 -0.09
N LEU A 87 -4.40 -5.39 -1.05
CA LEU A 87 -3.30 -4.46 -0.83
C LEU A 87 -3.65 -3.40 0.23
N ASN A 88 -4.85 -2.83 0.14
CA ASN A 88 -5.35 -1.88 1.14
C ASN A 88 -5.53 -2.56 2.51
N GLY A 89 -5.99 -3.81 2.53
CA GLY A 89 -6.11 -4.58 3.76
C GLY A 89 -4.76 -4.84 4.43
N ALA A 90 -3.73 -5.16 3.65
CA ALA A 90 -2.36 -5.33 4.15
C ALA A 90 -1.78 -4.03 4.70
N LEU A 91 -2.00 -2.90 4.03
CA LEU A 91 -1.55 -1.59 4.51
C LEU A 91 -2.20 -1.24 5.85
N SER A 92 -3.49 -1.56 6.01
CA SER A 92 -4.20 -1.33 7.26
C SER A 92 -3.58 -2.08 8.44
N GLN A 93 -3.07 -3.30 8.21
CA GLN A 93 -2.36 -4.06 9.24
C GLN A 93 -1.05 -3.39 9.63
N LEU A 94 -0.30 -2.84 8.67
CA LEU A 94 0.91 -2.06 8.97
C LEU A 94 0.56 -0.77 9.73
N ASN A 95 -0.51 -0.08 9.37
CA ASN A 95 -0.98 1.11 10.07
C ASN A 95 -1.33 0.82 11.53
N TYR A 96 -1.95 -0.34 11.82
CA TYR A 96 -2.20 -0.79 13.19
C TYR A 96 -0.89 -0.92 13.99
N ILE A 97 0.14 -1.54 13.40
CA ILE A 97 1.46 -1.69 14.05
C ILE A 97 2.12 -0.34 14.32
N LEU A 98 1.90 0.65 13.44
CA LEU A 98 2.56 1.96 13.52
C LEU A 98 1.77 3.05 14.26
N GLY A 99 0.58 2.76 14.79
CA GLY A 99 -0.16 3.73 15.62
C GLY A 99 -1.69 3.68 15.55
N THR A 100 -2.28 3.00 14.56
CA THR A 100 -3.75 2.89 14.43
C THR A 100 -4.29 1.77 15.32
N ASN A 101 -4.02 1.88 16.62
CA ASN A 101 -4.38 0.88 17.61
C ASN A 101 -4.94 1.53 18.89
N ALA A 102 -5.45 0.69 19.79
CA ALA A 102 -6.11 1.13 21.02
C ALA A 102 -5.19 1.89 22.00
N HIS A 103 -3.87 1.81 21.81
CA HIS A 103 -2.88 2.49 22.64
C HIS A 103 -2.37 3.80 22.01
N ASN A 104 -2.65 4.05 20.73
CA ASN A 104 -2.11 5.19 19.98
C ASN A 104 -0.57 5.27 20.07
N ILE A 105 0.09 4.12 19.92
CA ILE A 105 1.56 3.98 19.89
C ILE A 105 1.97 3.17 18.66
N SER A 106 3.15 3.43 18.13
CA SER A 106 3.86 2.42 17.35
C SER A 106 4.26 1.27 18.28
N PHE A 107 4.17 0.03 17.81
CA PHE A 107 4.71 -1.13 18.51
C PHE A 107 6.17 -1.43 18.11
N VAL A 108 6.81 -0.53 17.37
CA VAL A 108 8.21 -0.66 16.94
C VAL A 108 9.06 0.37 17.70
N THR A 109 10.08 -0.09 18.39
CA THR A 109 10.99 0.79 19.16
C THR A 109 11.62 1.86 18.26
N GLY A 110 11.69 3.10 18.73
CA GLY A 110 12.31 4.22 18.01
C GLY A 110 11.58 4.67 16.72
N VAL A 111 10.34 4.23 16.49
CA VAL A 111 9.54 4.62 15.31
C VAL A 111 8.24 5.27 15.76
N GLY A 112 7.91 6.44 15.19
CA GLY A 112 6.70 7.21 15.54
C GLY A 112 6.87 8.09 16.78
N ASP A 113 5.84 8.87 17.10
CA ASP A 113 5.87 9.83 18.22
C ASP A 113 5.81 9.15 19.60
N LYS A 114 5.26 7.93 19.65
CA LYS A 114 5.18 7.08 20.85
C LYS A 114 5.50 5.65 20.47
N TYR A 115 6.38 5.01 21.22
CA TYR A 115 6.83 3.65 20.99
C TYR A 115 7.21 2.98 22.32
N PRO A 116 7.46 1.66 22.35
CA PRO A 116 7.85 0.97 23.57
C PRO A 116 9.21 1.46 24.04
N MET A 117 9.28 1.96 25.27
CA MET A 117 10.50 2.46 25.91
C MET A 117 11.14 1.41 26.82
N LYS A 118 10.36 0.42 27.27
CA LYS A 118 10.80 -0.63 28.20
C LYS A 118 10.56 -2.02 27.64
N PRO A 119 11.05 -2.35 26.42
CA PRO A 119 10.88 -3.69 25.89
C PRO A 119 11.56 -4.71 26.80
N HIS A 120 10.99 -5.91 26.93
CA HIS A 120 11.66 -7.05 27.53
C HIS A 120 12.79 -7.52 26.59
N HIS A 121 13.90 -6.79 26.62
CA HIS A 121 15.06 -6.98 25.75
C HIS A 121 16.35 -6.70 26.52
N ARG A 122 17.08 -7.76 26.85
CA ARG A 122 18.24 -7.71 27.76
C ARG A 122 19.29 -6.68 27.36
N GLN A 123 19.58 -6.55 26.06
CA GLN A 123 20.57 -5.62 25.56
C GLN A 123 20.15 -4.17 25.82
N SER A 124 18.90 -3.81 25.49
CA SER A 124 18.36 -2.47 25.77
C SER A 124 18.27 -2.18 27.27
N ILE A 125 18.08 -3.20 28.11
CA ILE A 125 18.00 -3.02 29.57
C ILE A 125 19.41 -2.83 30.17
N ALA A 126 20.41 -3.53 29.63
CA ALA A 126 21.74 -3.61 30.23
C ALA A 126 22.73 -2.54 29.75
N ASP A 127 22.47 -1.87 28.63
CA ASP A 127 23.42 -0.95 28.00
C ASP A 127 23.51 0.43 28.66
N GLY A 128 22.58 0.75 29.57
CA GLY A 128 22.52 2.03 30.28
C GLY A 128 22.03 3.21 29.40
N ILE A 129 21.51 2.93 28.21
CA ILE A 129 20.92 3.91 27.31
C ILE A 129 19.42 4.01 27.62
N LEU A 130 18.90 5.24 27.71
CA LEU A 130 17.48 5.45 27.99
C LEU A 130 16.58 4.94 26.85
N GLU A 131 16.99 5.19 25.61
CA GLU A 131 16.29 4.74 24.41
C GLU A 131 16.63 3.27 24.12
N PRO A 132 15.63 2.40 23.92
CA PRO A 132 15.91 1.03 23.52
C PRO A 132 16.49 0.98 22.11
N ILE A 133 17.17 -0.12 21.78
CA ILE A 133 17.60 -0.42 20.41
C ILE A 133 16.40 -0.25 19.45
N PRO A 134 16.51 0.60 18.40
CA PRO A 134 15.39 0.93 17.53
C PRO A 134 15.10 -0.20 16.52
N GLY A 135 13.89 -0.19 15.97
CA GLY A 135 13.45 -1.12 14.93
C GLY A 135 13.00 -2.49 15.44
N LEU A 136 12.83 -2.68 16.74
CA LEU A 136 12.39 -3.93 17.34
C LEU A 136 10.86 -3.95 17.46
N LEU A 137 10.21 -4.98 16.91
CA LEU A 137 8.78 -5.17 17.06
C LEU A 137 8.50 -5.89 18.38
N VAL A 138 7.69 -5.27 19.24
CA VAL A 138 7.22 -5.94 20.45
C VAL A 138 6.06 -6.88 20.20
N GLY A 139 5.89 -7.88 21.08
CA GLY A 139 4.87 -8.92 20.94
C GLY A 139 3.44 -8.39 20.74
N GLY A 140 3.08 -7.29 21.41
CA GLY A 140 1.75 -6.67 21.33
C GLY A 140 0.79 -7.17 22.40
N PRO A 141 -0.50 -6.78 22.35
CA PRO A 141 -1.45 -7.15 23.40
C PRO A 141 -1.61 -8.67 23.54
N ASP A 142 -1.64 -9.15 24.78
CA ASP A 142 -1.91 -10.54 25.15
C ASP A 142 -3.08 -10.61 26.14
N GLN A 143 -4.24 -11.00 25.64
CA GLN A 143 -5.47 -11.10 26.43
C GLN A 143 -5.44 -12.23 27.47
N TYR A 144 -4.51 -13.18 27.34
CA TYR A 144 -4.38 -14.32 28.24
C TYR A 144 -3.59 -14.00 29.51
N LEU A 145 -3.02 -12.79 29.59
CA LEU A 145 -2.31 -12.28 30.75
C LEU A 145 -1.19 -13.23 31.18
N SER A 146 -0.34 -13.63 30.23
CA SER A 146 0.63 -14.73 30.43
C SER A 146 1.85 -14.37 31.28
N ASP A 147 1.85 -13.20 31.92
CA ASP A 147 2.89 -12.73 32.84
C ASP A 147 2.34 -11.98 34.06
N ASN A 148 3.19 -11.78 35.07
CA ASN A 148 2.81 -11.14 36.33
C ASN A 148 2.44 -9.65 36.18
N VAL A 149 3.00 -8.97 35.17
CA VAL A 149 2.70 -7.55 34.94
C VAL A 149 1.28 -7.42 34.38
N LEU A 150 0.92 -8.26 33.42
CA LEU A 150 -0.40 -8.27 32.80
C LEU A 150 -1.48 -8.70 33.79
N THR A 151 -1.26 -9.77 34.58
CA THR A 151 -2.21 -10.21 35.61
C THR A 151 -2.41 -9.17 36.72
N ALA A 152 -1.41 -8.35 37.02
CA ALA A 152 -1.54 -7.26 37.99
C ALA A 152 -2.30 -6.04 37.43
N ARG A 153 -2.33 -5.84 36.10
CA ARG A 153 -2.91 -4.65 35.45
C ARG A 153 -4.28 -4.89 34.83
N PHE A 154 -4.55 -6.12 34.41
CA PHE A 154 -5.72 -6.45 33.59
C PHE A 154 -6.44 -7.67 34.15
N ASN A 155 -7.64 -7.90 33.65
CA ASN A 155 -8.48 -9.04 34.01
C ASN A 155 -9.33 -9.48 32.82
N SER A 156 -10.12 -10.55 32.97
CA SER A 156 -10.94 -11.12 31.90
C SER A 156 -12.00 -10.19 31.31
N SER A 157 -12.34 -9.09 31.99
CA SER A 157 -13.26 -8.06 31.48
C SER A 157 -12.54 -6.95 30.71
N THR A 158 -11.20 -6.94 30.69
CA THR A 158 -10.42 -5.96 29.93
C THR A 158 -10.54 -6.28 28.43
N PRO A 159 -10.88 -5.28 27.59
CA PRO A 159 -10.88 -5.48 26.14
C PRO A 159 -9.53 -6.06 25.64
N PRO A 160 -9.52 -7.14 24.84
CA PRO A 160 -8.28 -7.83 24.44
C PRO A 160 -7.19 -6.93 23.86
N ALA A 161 -7.56 -5.95 23.05
CA ALA A 161 -6.64 -5.01 22.42
C ALA A 161 -5.95 -4.05 23.41
N LEU A 162 -6.42 -3.96 24.67
CA LEU A 162 -5.86 -3.11 25.72
C LEU A 162 -4.90 -3.86 26.65
N CYS A 163 -4.78 -5.19 26.53
CA CYS A 163 -3.94 -6.03 27.39
C CYS A 163 -2.45 -5.95 27.01
N TYR A 164 -1.88 -4.75 27.05
CA TYR A 164 -0.48 -4.47 26.73
C TYR A 164 0.15 -3.57 27.79
N ALA A 165 1.41 -3.83 28.14
CA ALA A 165 2.14 -3.05 29.12
C ALA A 165 3.55 -2.74 28.61
N ASP A 166 3.89 -1.45 28.47
CA ASP A 166 5.27 -1.02 28.23
C ASP A 166 6.09 -1.13 29.52
N ASP A 167 6.51 -2.36 29.83
CA ASP A 167 7.22 -2.74 31.03
C ASP A 167 8.24 -3.84 30.71
N GLU A 168 9.46 -3.69 31.20
CA GLU A 168 10.55 -4.62 30.94
C GLU A 168 10.29 -6.02 31.53
N ASN A 169 9.38 -6.13 32.50
CA ASN A 169 8.98 -7.41 33.09
C ASN A 169 7.75 -8.04 32.40
N SER A 170 7.11 -7.34 31.45
CA SER A 170 5.98 -7.90 30.68
C SER A 170 6.47 -8.63 29.44
N TYR A 171 7.06 -9.81 29.63
CA TYR A 171 7.54 -10.60 28.49
C TYR A 171 6.40 -11.05 27.56
N ALA A 172 5.18 -11.23 28.06
CA ALA A 172 4.09 -11.75 27.24
C ALA A 172 3.55 -10.71 26.25
N SER A 173 3.62 -9.42 26.60
CA SER A 173 3.16 -8.34 25.72
C SER A 173 4.27 -7.48 25.11
N ASN A 174 5.44 -7.41 25.75
CA ASN A 174 6.47 -6.42 25.43
C ASN A 174 7.87 -6.99 25.17
N GLU A 175 8.01 -8.31 25.03
CA GLU A 175 9.24 -8.93 24.51
C GLU A 175 9.45 -8.57 23.04
N VAL A 176 10.63 -8.89 22.50
CA VAL A 176 10.99 -8.78 21.07
C VAL A 176 11.45 -10.14 20.55
N ALA A 177 11.20 -10.44 19.27
CA ALA A 177 11.63 -11.71 18.68
C ALA A 177 11.91 -11.61 17.18
N ILE A 178 12.87 -12.40 16.70
CA ILE A 178 13.28 -12.42 15.29
C ILE A 178 12.11 -12.79 14.35
N ASN A 179 11.22 -13.69 14.78
CA ASN A 179 10.06 -14.11 14.01
C ASN A 179 8.92 -13.10 14.02
N TRP A 180 8.98 -12.07 14.88
CA TRP A 180 8.07 -10.91 14.85
C TRP A 180 8.65 -9.80 13.99
N ASN A 181 9.96 -9.56 14.09
CA ASN A 181 10.66 -8.62 13.21
C ASN A 181 10.68 -9.06 11.74
N ALA A 182 10.78 -10.36 11.44
CA ALA A 182 10.78 -10.87 10.06
C ALA A 182 9.55 -10.43 9.24
N PRO A 183 8.30 -10.63 9.69
CA PRO A 183 7.14 -10.15 8.95
C PRO A 183 7.05 -8.62 8.95
N LEU A 184 7.55 -7.91 9.97
CA LEU A 184 7.66 -6.44 9.93
C LEU A 184 8.55 -5.99 8.78
N VAL A 185 9.75 -6.56 8.65
CA VAL A 185 10.70 -6.23 7.58
C VAL A 185 10.09 -6.53 6.21
N PHE A 186 9.41 -7.67 6.04
CA PHE A 186 8.76 -8.01 4.78
C PHE A 186 7.67 -6.98 4.41
N VAL A 187 6.74 -6.71 5.32
CA VAL A 187 5.57 -5.86 5.04
C VAL A 187 5.99 -4.41 4.88
N SER A 188 6.81 -3.88 5.79
CA SER A 188 7.34 -2.52 5.68
C SER A 188 8.22 -2.35 4.45
N GLY A 189 9.09 -3.33 4.13
CA GLY A 189 9.91 -3.33 2.92
C GLY A 189 9.06 -3.35 1.64
N PHE A 190 7.98 -4.13 1.62
CA PHE A 190 7.04 -4.15 0.51
C PHE A 190 6.39 -2.78 0.27
N PHE A 191 5.90 -2.11 1.33
CA PHE A 191 5.27 -0.79 1.20
C PHE A 191 6.27 0.35 0.99
N ASN A 192 7.48 0.25 1.55
CA ASN A 192 8.57 1.18 1.28
C ASN A 192 9.08 1.04 -0.18
N GLY A 193 9.04 -0.18 -0.73
CA GLY A 193 9.33 -0.47 -2.13
C GLY A 193 8.19 -0.11 -3.09
N ALA A 194 6.95 0.02 -2.59
CA ALA A 194 5.79 0.43 -3.38
C ALA A 194 5.85 1.92 -3.76
N ASP A 195 6.41 2.77 -2.89
CA ASP A 195 6.74 4.17 -3.20
C ASP A 195 8.09 4.33 -3.91
N ASN A 196 8.95 3.30 -3.86
CA ASN A 196 10.22 3.22 -4.60
C ASN A 196 10.14 2.32 -5.85
N LYS A 197 9.09 2.46 -6.65
CA LYS A 197 9.21 2.19 -8.10
C LYS A 197 10.02 3.30 -8.80
N VAL A 198 11.23 3.59 -8.29
CA VAL A 198 12.38 3.90 -9.16
C VAL A 198 13.02 2.55 -9.49
N SER A 199 12.28 1.71 -10.19
CA SER A 199 12.88 0.59 -10.90
C SER A 199 13.39 1.14 -12.22
N ILE A 200 14.71 1.17 -12.38
CA ILE A 200 15.33 0.96 -13.69
C ILE A 200 15.00 -0.48 -14.05
N LYS A 201 13.76 -0.71 -14.50
CA LYS A 201 13.36 -1.91 -15.22
C LYS A 201 13.20 -1.47 -16.67
N GLU A 202 13.90 -2.15 -17.55
CA GLU A 202 13.66 -2.04 -18.98
C GLU A 202 12.17 -2.17 -19.25
N LYS A 203 11.72 -1.27 -20.11
CA LYS A 203 10.34 -0.94 -20.45
C LYS A 203 9.62 -2.16 -21.03
N GLU A 204 8.87 -2.89 -20.21
CA GLU A 204 7.63 -3.51 -20.67
C GLU A 204 6.44 -2.66 -20.20
N SER A 205 5.72 -2.15 -21.20
CA SER A 205 4.66 -1.17 -21.11
C SER A 205 3.40 -1.77 -20.48
N GLU A 206 3.14 -1.48 -19.20
CA GLU A 206 1.77 -1.56 -18.68
C GLU A 206 0.90 -0.55 -19.45
N MET A 207 0.05 -1.06 -20.35
CA MET A 207 -0.81 -0.23 -21.18
C MET A 207 -1.92 0.39 -20.33
N PRO A 208 -2.14 1.71 -20.44
CA PRO A 208 -3.16 2.40 -19.65
C PRO A 208 -4.56 1.88 -19.99
N LEU A 209 -5.43 1.85 -18.97
CA LEU A 209 -6.82 1.38 -19.08
C LEU A 209 -7.82 2.51 -19.37
N ASN A 210 -7.47 3.76 -19.04
CA ASN A 210 -8.34 4.92 -19.22
C ASN A 210 -7.62 6.09 -19.89
N PHE A 211 -8.40 6.96 -20.53
CA PHE A 211 -7.95 8.31 -20.83
C PHE A 211 -7.70 9.06 -19.53
N LYS A 212 -6.56 9.73 -19.44
CA LYS A 212 -6.21 10.57 -18.29
C LYS A 212 -5.40 11.75 -18.75
N LEU A 213 -5.81 12.96 -18.38
CA LEU A 213 -4.93 14.12 -18.42
C LEU A 213 -4.26 14.27 -17.05
N GLY A 214 -2.94 14.35 -17.02
CA GLY A 214 -2.17 14.60 -15.81
C GLY A 214 -2.14 16.08 -15.46
N GLN A 215 -1.98 16.39 -14.17
CA GLN A 215 -1.58 17.74 -13.77
C GLN A 215 -0.17 18.01 -14.30
N ASN A 216 0.05 19.18 -14.89
CA ASN A 216 1.37 19.58 -15.36
C ASN A 216 2.34 19.66 -14.17
N TYR A 217 3.59 19.25 -14.36
CA TYR A 217 4.62 19.34 -13.33
C TYR A 217 5.90 19.99 -13.90
N PRO A 218 6.49 20.97 -13.20
CA PRO A 218 5.96 21.62 -11.98
C PRO A 218 4.66 22.40 -12.24
N ASN A 219 3.87 22.65 -11.19
CA ASN A 219 2.76 23.62 -11.19
C ASN A 219 2.60 24.22 -9.77
N PRO A 220 2.86 25.50 -9.53
CA PRO A 220 3.22 26.54 -10.51
C PRO A 220 4.55 26.27 -11.23
N PHE A 221 4.78 26.88 -12.40
CA PHE A 221 5.96 26.62 -13.24
C PHE A 221 6.62 27.89 -13.76
N ASN A 222 7.90 27.83 -14.14
CA ASN A 222 8.66 28.95 -14.68
C ASN A 222 9.76 28.52 -15.67
N PRO A 223 9.69 28.93 -16.96
CA PRO A 223 8.48 29.03 -17.76
C PRO A 223 8.12 27.67 -18.40
N GLU A 224 8.80 26.59 -18.00
CA GLU A 224 8.66 25.25 -18.55
C GLU A 224 7.93 24.30 -17.62
N THR A 225 7.09 23.44 -18.19
CA THR A 225 6.38 22.38 -17.48
C THR A 225 6.16 21.20 -18.42
N THR A 226 5.95 20.01 -17.85
CA THR A 226 5.63 18.81 -18.63
C THR A 226 4.18 18.42 -18.38
N ILE A 227 3.44 18.19 -19.46
CA ILE A 227 2.06 17.68 -19.41
C ILE A 227 2.10 16.20 -19.79
N ASN A 228 1.64 15.34 -18.88
CA ASN A 228 1.51 13.91 -19.11
C ASN A 228 0.06 13.55 -19.41
N TYR A 229 -0.18 12.62 -20.33
CA TYR A 229 -1.51 12.07 -20.59
C TYR A 229 -1.44 10.62 -21.04
N SER A 230 -2.52 9.86 -20.84
CA SER A 230 -2.62 8.46 -21.24
C SER A 230 -3.77 8.20 -22.20
N ILE A 231 -3.55 7.28 -23.13
CA ILE A 231 -4.49 6.82 -24.16
C ILE A 231 -4.75 5.33 -23.94
N PRO A 232 -5.98 4.91 -23.65
CA PRO A 232 -6.26 3.55 -23.22
C PRO A 232 -6.09 2.53 -24.35
N HIS A 233 -5.70 1.30 -24.00
CA HIS A 233 -5.69 0.15 -24.93
C HIS A 233 -7.05 -0.55 -25.04
N GLN A 234 -8.01 -0.18 -24.19
CA GLN A 234 -9.39 -0.65 -24.25
C GLN A 234 -10.30 0.50 -24.66
N ASN A 235 -11.12 0.28 -25.69
CA ASN A 235 -12.08 1.28 -26.13
C ASN A 235 -13.18 1.43 -25.08
N SER A 236 -13.20 2.57 -24.38
CA SER A 236 -14.36 3.00 -23.57
C SER A 236 -15.47 3.52 -24.49
N GLY A 237 -16.03 2.64 -25.32
CA GLY A 237 -17.30 2.84 -25.98
C GLY A 237 -18.41 2.24 -25.12
N ASN A 238 -19.46 3.02 -24.86
CA ASN A 238 -20.68 2.52 -24.21
C ASN A 238 -21.30 1.41 -25.07
N ASN A 239 -20.91 0.16 -24.84
CA ASN A 239 -21.64 -1.08 -25.12
C ASN A 239 -20.74 -2.26 -24.73
N ASN A 240 -21.28 -3.18 -23.93
CA ASN A 240 -20.63 -4.36 -23.34
C ASN A 240 -20.08 -5.36 -24.38
N LEU A 241 -19.06 -4.95 -25.14
CA LEU A 241 -18.18 -5.80 -25.93
C LEU A 241 -16.77 -5.22 -25.81
N ILE A 242 -15.98 -5.87 -24.94
CA ILE A 242 -14.55 -5.59 -24.74
C ILE A 242 -13.79 -5.96 -26.01
N ASN A 243 -13.60 -4.99 -26.90
CA ASN A 243 -12.69 -5.12 -28.03
C ASN A 243 -11.29 -4.70 -27.58
N TYR A 244 -10.42 -5.68 -27.32
CA TYR A 244 -8.98 -5.45 -27.20
C TYR A 244 -8.45 -5.10 -28.58
N GLY A 245 -8.09 -3.84 -28.80
CA GLY A 245 -7.65 -3.40 -30.12
C GLY A 245 -6.66 -2.23 -30.06
N SER A 246 -5.53 -2.42 -30.72
CA SER A 246 -4.45 -1.45 -30.98
C SER A 246 -4.87 -0.30 -31.91
N SER A 247 -6.07 0.26 -31.75
CA SER A 247 -6.57 1.34 -32.61
C SER A 247 -5.90 2.67 -32.27
N VAL A 248 -5.25 3.29 -33.26
CA VAL A 248 -4.77 4.66 -33.17
C VAL A 248 -5.95 5.63 -32.94
N GLN A 249 -5.78 6.60 -32.04
CA GLN A 249 -6.81 7.56 -31.68
C GLN A 249 -6.32 8.97 -32.01
N ASN A 250 -7.20 9.81 -32.56
CA ASN A 250 -6.89 11.21 -32.79
C ASN A 250 -6.91 11.97 -31.46
N ILE A 251 -5.78 12.59 -31.11
CA ILE A 251 -5.58 13.33 -29.88
C ILE A 251 -5.29 14.79 -30.21
N SER A 252 -6.05 15.69 -29.59
CA SER A 252 -5.81 17.12 -29.60
C SER A 252 -5.52 17.62 -28.18
N LEU A 253 -4.34 18.20 -27.95
CA LEU A 253 -3.98 18.92 -26.72
C LEU A 253 -3.76 20.40 -27.03
N LYS A 254 -4.54 21.27 -26.41
CA LYS A 254 -4.57 22.71 -26.70
C LYS A 254 -4.46 23.53 -25.42
N ILE A 255 -3.85 24.71 -25.52
CA ILE A 255 -3.68 25.68 -24.45
C ILE A 255 -4.64 26.85 -24.65
N TYR A 256 -5.24 27.32 -23.56
CA TYR A 256 -6.26 28.38 -23.55
C TYR A 256 -5.95 29.44 -22.49
N ASP A 257 -6.38 30.67 -22.77
CA ASP A 257 -6.41 31.74 -21.77
C ASP A 257 -7.64 31.67 -20.86
N THR A 258 -7.76 32.62 -19.93
CA THR A 258 -8.88 32.71 -18.99
C THR A 258 -10.23 33.05 -19.63
N LEU A 259 -10.24 33.53 -20.88
CA LEU A 259 -11.45 33.77 -21.67
C LEU A 259 -11.82 32.54 -22.53
N GLY A 260 -11.04 31.45 -22.46
CA GLY A 260 -11.26 30.26 -23.25
C GLY A 260 -10.82 30.39 -24.71
N ARG A 261 -10.02 31.41 -25.05
CA ARG A 261 -9.44 31.55 -26.39
C ARG A 261 -8.27 30.59 -26.52
N GLU A 262 -8.22 29.85 -27.62
CA GLU A 262 -7.08 28.99 -27.94
C GLU A 262 -5.84 29.86 -28.18
N LEU A 263 -4.78 29.60 -27.43
CA LEU A 263 -3.50 30.28 -27.56
C LEU A 263 -2.55 29.49 -28.46
N MET A 264 -2.55 28.16 -28.33
CA MET A 264 -1.75 27.27 -29.15
C MET A 264 -2.25 25.82 -29.08
N THR A 265 -1.93 25.05 -30.11
CA THR A 265 -2.10 23.60 -30.15
C THR A 265 -0.75 22.94 -29.91
N LEU A 266 -0.65 22.07 -28.89
CA LEU A 266 0.57 21.30 -28.58
C LEU A 266 0.61 19.96 -29.32
N VAL A 267 -0.55 19.33 -29.47
CA VAL A 267 -0.69 18.01 -30.10
C VAL A 267 -1.98 18.04 -30.91
N ASN A 268 -1.95 17.49 -32.13
CA ASN A 268 -3.13 17.26 -32.97
C ASN A 268 -2.79 16.16 -33.98
N ASP A 269 -2.70 14.92 -33.50
CA ASP A 269 -2.25 13.78 -34.31
C ASP A 269 -2.83 12.45 -33.78
N TYR A 270 -2.62 11.38 -34.54
CA TYR A 270 -3.02 10.02 -34.20
C TYR A 270 -1.96 9.32 -33.36
N TYR A 271 -2.37 8.80 -32.21
CA TYR A 271 -1.52 8.09 -31.28
C TYR A 271 -2.05 6.69 -30.99
N THR A 272 -1.14 5.72 -30.86
CA THR A 272 -1.48 4.39 -30.32
C THR A 272 -1.81 4.47 -28.83
N PRO A 273 -2.43 3.43 -28.24
CA PRO A 273 -2.53 3.31 -26.80
C PRO A 273 -1.16 3.43 -26.10
N GLY A 274 -1.10 4.17 -25.00
CA GLY A 274 0.16 4.44 -24.29
C GLY A 274 0.11 5.69 -23.42
N THR A 275 1.23 5.96 -22.74
CA THR A 275 1.42 7.19 -21.96
C THR A 275 2.37 8.11 -22.70
N TYR A 276 2.02 9.38 -22.77
CA TYR A 276 2.71 10.42 -23.51
C TYR A 276 3.02 11.61 -22.61
N SER A 277 4.11 12.30 -22.95
CA SER A 277 4.58 13.50 -22.27
C SER A 277 4.90 14.55 -23.31
N VAL A 278 4.45 15.78 -23.10
CA VAL A 278 4.79 16.91 -23.94
C VAL A 278 5.32 18.05 -23.07
N ASN A 279 6.45 18.60 -23.48
CA ASN A 279 7.02 19.77 -22.84
C ASN A 279 6.31 21.02 -23.34
N LEU A 280 5.96 21.88 -22.42
CA LEU A 280 5.36 23.18 -22.67
C LEU A 280 6.30 24.26 -22.14
N ASN A 281 6.67 25.21 -22.99
CA ASN A 281 7.39 26.41 -22.61
C ASN A 281 6.52 27.63 -22.95
N LEU A 282 6.20 28.44 -21.94
CA LEU A 282 5.40 29.66 -22.08
C LEU A 282 6.21 30.95 -21.82
N ASN A 283 7.52 30.98 -22.14
CA ASN A 283 8.39 32.13 -21.87
C ASN A 283 7.88 33.45 -22.50
N SER A 284 7.21 33.38 -23.64
CA SER A 284 6.63 34.54 -24.34
C SER A 284 5.27 35.01 -23.78
N PHE A 285 4.73 34.35 -22.75
CA PHE A 285 3.42 34.64 -22.19
C PHE A 285 3.52 35.38 -20.83
N ALA A 286 2.46 36.09 -20.46
CA ALA A 286 2.40 36.78 -19.17
C ALA A 286 2.21 35.79 -18.02
N ALA A 287 2.79 36.07 -16.83
CA ALA A 287 2.48 35.28 -15.63
C ALA A 287 0.98 35.30 -15.36
N GLY A 288 0.42 34.17 -14.94
CA GLY A 288 -1.02 34.05 -14.75
C GLY A 288 -1.55 32.64 -14.93
N VAL A 289 -2.88 32.56 -14.88
CA VAL A 289 -3.62 31.30 -15.01
C VAL A 289 -3.87 30.98 -16.47
N TYR A 290 -3.58 29.74 -16.84
CA TYR A 290 -3.89 29.18 -18.14
C TYR A 290 -4.59 27.84 -17.98
N PHE A 291 -5.21 27.39 -19.06
CA PHE A 291 -5.87 26.09 -19.10
C PHE A 291 -5.31 25.26 -20.25
N TYR A 292 -5.31 23.95 -20.08
CA TYR A 292 -5.00 23.03 -21.17
C TYR A 292 -6.04 21.93 -21.22
N ARG A 293 -6.42 21.54 -22.44
CA ARG A 293 -7.50 20.61 -22.68
C ARG A 293 -7.06 19.51 -23.64
N LEU A 294 -7.27 18.26 -23.22
CA LEU A 294 -7.07 17.06 -24.02
C LEU A 294 -8.42 16.62 -24.58
N ILE A 295 -8.48 16.38 -25.89
CA ILE A 295 -9.68 15.92 -26.61
C ILE A 295 -9.30 14.65 -27.37
N ALA A 296 -10.09 13.59 -27.18
CA ALA A 296 -9.92 12.30 -27.83
C ALA A 296 -11.28 11.65 -28.08
N GLY A 297 -11.84 11.83 -29.28
CA GLY A 297 -13.22 11.42 -29.59
C GLY A 297 -14.22 12.08 -28.63
N ASN A 298 -14.93 11.26 -27.85
CA ASN A 298 -15.90 11.72 -26.85
C ASN A 298 -15.27 12.13 -25.50
N PHE A 299 -13.98 11.81 -25.29
CA PHE A 299 -13.27 12.21 -24.09
C PHE A 299 -12.79 13.65 -24.21
N SER A 300 -13.00 14.43 -23.15
CA SER A 300 -12.51 15.80 -23.04
C SER A 300 -12.25 16.13 -21.58
N GLU A 301 -10.98 16.37 -21.22
CA GLU A 301 -10.59 16.80 -19.87
C GLU A 301 -9.79 18.11 -19.96
N THR A 302 -10.05 19.03 -19.02
CA THR A 302 -9.35 20.31 -18.91
C THR A 302 -8.70 20.44 -17.55
N LYS A 303 -7.47 20.95 -17.50
CA LYS A 303 -6.78 21.28 -16.26
C LYS A 303 -6.24 22.70 -16.27
N LYS A 304 -6.06 23.23 -15.06
CA LYS A 304 -5.55 24.57 -14.78
C LYS A 304 -4.06 24.51 -14.49
N MET A 305 -3.31 25.47 -15.01
CA MET A 305 -1.90 25.66 -14.70
C MET A 305 -1.61 27.13 -14.35
N LEU A 306 -0.58 27.36 -13.54
CA LEU A 306 -0.15 28.68 -13.08
C LEU A 306 1.29 28.95 -13.53
N LEU A 307 1.45 29.87 -14.48
CA LEU A 307 2.75 30.35 -14.94
C LEU A 307 3.27 31.44 -14.01
N LEU A 308 4.46 31.24 -13.47
CA LEU A 308 5.26 32.23 -12.76
C LEU A 308 6.29 32.86 -13.71
N LYS A 309 6.89 33.98 -13.27
CA LYS A 309 8.07 34.59 -13.88
C LYS A 309 9.20 34.65 -12.87
#